data_AF-A0A7V6C650-F1
#
_entry.id   AF-A0A7V6C650-F1
#
_cell.length_a   1.000
_cell.length_b   1.000
_cell.length_c   1.000
_cell.angle_alpha   90.00
_cell.angle_beta   90.00
_cell.angle_gamma   90.00
#
_symmetry.space_group_name_H-M   'P 1'
#
loop_
_entity.id
_entity.type
_entity.pdbx_description
1 polymer ?
#
loop_
_entity_poly.entity_id
_entity_poly.type
_entity_poly.pdbx_seq_one_letter_code
_entity_poly.pdbx_strand_id
1 'polypeptide(L)'
;MSHSALSSANQEMRIKVFWDLLKQKGDGFRIENDNLYIGDYLLNGNYELPDKVKELCSGTATIFMKDVRVSTNVMQSDGTRAVGTTLKGVAYDSIFKYGRSYRGEANILGESYFTAYDPIRSSRGEVIGVVYTGIKRSDFFPHSISFNLTS
;
A
#
# COMPACT_ATOMS: atom_id res chain seq x y z
N MET A 1 20.31 -1.99 17.47
CA MET A 1 19.57 -1.38 16.33
C MET A 1 18.12 -1.79 16.47
N SER A 2 17.20 -0.84 16.62
CA SER A 2 15.80 -1.13 17.00
C SER A 2 15.02 -1.74 15.83
N HIS A 3 14.16 -2.72 16.13
CA HIS A 3 13.27 -3.39 15.17
C HIS A 3 12.36 -2.42 14.37
N SER A 4 12.19 -1.19 14.84
CA SER A 4 11.45 -0.11 14.16
C SER A 4 12.17 0.46 12.92
N ALA A 5 13.51 0.46 12.89
CA ALA A 5 14.26 1.00 11.76
C ALA A 5 14.30 0.04 10.56
N LEU A 6 14.46 -1.26 10.82
CA LEU A 6 14.39 -2.32 9.80
C LEU A 6 13.00 -2.43 9.16
N SER A 7 11.95 -2.33 9.98
CA SER A 7 10.56 -2.33 9.47
C SER A 7 10.29 -1.12 8.59
N SER A 8 10.74 0.07 8.97
CA SER A 8 10.61 1.29 8.16
C SER A 8 11.37 1.19 6.83
N ALA A 9 12.61 0.69 6.84
CA ALA A 9 13.42 0.53 5.63
C ALA A 9 12.80 -0.48 4.64
N ASN A 10 12.30 -1.61 5.14
CA ASN A 10 11.64 -2.61 4.30
C ASN A 10 10.32 -2.11 3.70
N GLN A 11 9.55 -1.30 4.44
CA GLN A 11 8.36 -0.64 3.88
C GLN A 11 8.72 0.38 2.81
N GLU A 12 9.80 1.12 3.00
CA GLU A 12 10.22 2.13 2.03
C GLU A 12 10.68 1.50 0.71
N MET A 13 11.34 0.34 0.75
CA MET A 13 11.67 -0.40 -0.46
C MET A 13 10.42 -0.86 -1.22
N ARG A 14 9.39 -1.35 -0.51
CA ARG A 14 8.15 -1.86 -1.10
C ARG A 14 7.37 -0.78 -1.82
N ILE A 15 7.20 0.38 -1.17
CA ILE A 15 6.47 1.48 -1.79
C ILE A 15 7.24 2.04 -2.99
N LYS A 16 8.59 2.06 -2.94
CA LYS A 16 9.43 2.41 -4.10
C LYS A 16 9.25 1.43 -5.26
N VAL A 17 9.25 0.12 -5.00
CA VAL A 17 8.97 -0.91 -6.03
C VAL A 17 7.58 -0.71 -6.61
N PHE A 18 6.58 -0.42 -5.78
CA PHE A 18 5.23 -0.19 -6.27
C PHE A 18 5.13 1.07 -7.15
N TRP A 19 5.80 2.15 -6.74
CA TRP A 19 5.94 3.36 -7.56
C TRP A 19 6.63 3.09 -8.89
N ASP A 20 7.67 2.27 -8.89
CA ASP A 20 8.38 1.88 -10.10
C ASP A 20 7.47 1.10 -11.05
N LEU A 21 6.73 0.12 -10.53
CA LEU A 21 5.73 -0.63 -11.31
C LEU A 21 4.64 0.27 -11.90
N LEU A 22 4.19 1.29 -11.16
CA LEU A 22 3.25 2.28 -11.66
C LEU A 22 3.87 3.07 -12.81
N LYS A 23 5.06 3.64 -12.61
CA LYS A 23 5.77 4.41 -13.64
C LYS A 23 6.11 3.61 -14.90
N GLN A 24 6.32 2.31 -14.77
CA GLN A 24 6.50 1.41 -15.92
C GLN A 24 5.24 1.30 -16.79
N LYS A 25 4.03 1.51 -16.23
CA LYS A 25 2.78 1.47 -16.99
C LYS A 25 2.52 2.75 -17.79
N GLY A 26 3.00 3.89 -17.29
CA GLY A 26 2.83 5.17 -17.96
C GLY A 26 3.29 6.33 -17.08
N ASP A 27 3.18 7.53 -17.62
CA ASP A 27 3.48 8.77 -16.91
C ASP A 27 2.22 9.63 -16.77
N GLY A 28 2.13 10.37 -15.67
CA GLY A 28 0.99 11.24 -15.38
C GLY A 28 -0.23 10.48 -14.84
N PHE A 29 -0.62 10.84 -13.61
CA PHE A 29 -1.86 10.36 -13.02
C PHE A 29 -3.01 11.32 -13.35
N ARG A 30 -4.12 10.75 -13.81
CA ARG A 30 -5.36 11.49 -14.10
C ARG A 30 -6.57 10.73 -13.59
N ILE A 31 -7.59 11.46 -13.16
CA ILE A 31 -8.92 10.89 -12.90
C ILE A 31 -9.81 11.31 -14.06
N GLU A 32 -10.47 10.34 -14.68
CA GLU A 32 -11.43 10.54 -15.76
C GLU A 32 -12.64 9.64 -15.53
N ASN A 33 -13.86 10.18 -15.53
CA ASN A 33 -15.09 9.40 -15.26
C ASN A 33 -15.02 8.54 -13.98
N ASP A 34 -14.56 9.11 -12.86
CA ASP A 34 -14.35 8.39 -11.59
C ASP A 34 -13.40 7.19 -11.67
N ASN A 35 -12.53 7.18 -12.68
CA ASN A 35 -11.51 6.18 -12.86
C ASN A 35 -10.11 6.79 -12.78
N LEU A 36 -9.24 6.18 -11.97
CA LEU A 36 -7.85 6.58 -11.88
C LEU A 36 -7.05 5.89 -12.98
N TYR A 37 -6.36 6.69 -13.79
CA TYR A 37 -5.47 6.23 -14.84
C TYR A 37 -4.05 6.70 -14.59
N ILE A 38 -3.11 5.88 -15.06
CA ILE A 38 -1.70 6.26 -15.27
C ILE A 38 -1.39 6.13 -16.76
N GLY A 39 -1.16 7.26 -17.43
CA GLY A 39 -1.18 7.31 -18.89
C GLY A 39 -2.52 6.82 -19.45
N ASP A 40 -2.51 5.65 -20.08
CA ASP A 40 -3.68 4.95 -20.65
C ASP A 40 -4.10 3.71 -19.84
N TYR A 41 -3.40 3.41 -18.74
CA TYR A 41 -3.66 2.21 -17.94
C TYR A 41 -4.65 2.51 -16.82
N LEU A 42 -5.78 1.80 -16.82
CA LEU A 42 -6.81 1.88 -15.79
C LEU A 42 -6.34 1.17 -14.50
N LEU A 43 -6.28 1.92 -13.39
CA LEU A 43 -5.92 1.37 -12.09
C LEU A 43 -7.13 0.87 -11.30
N ASN A 44 -8.33 1.40 -11.57
CA ASN A 44 -9.54 0.97 -10.89
C ASN A 44 -9.88 -0.49 -11.23
N GLY A 45 -10.09 -1.31 -10.20
CA GLY A 45 -10.37 -2.74 -10.37
C GLY A 45 -9.21 -3.56 -10.94
N ASN A 46 -8.05 -2.95 -11.22
CA ASN A 46 -6.89 -3.66 -11.74
C ASN A 46 -5.97 -4.11 -10.60
N TYR A 47 -5.96 -5.40 -10.34
CA TYR A 47 -5.22 -6.00 -9.24
C TYR A 47 -3.83 -6.52 -9.62
N GLU A 48 -3.43 -6.42 -10.89
CA GLU A 48 -2.15 -6.91 -11.38
C GLU A 48 -0.98 -6.27 -10.62
N LEU A 49 -1.01 -4.95 -10.41
CA LEU A 49 0.08 -4.25 -9.73
C LEU A 49 0.16 -4.61 -8.23
N PRO A 50 -0.95 -4.55 -7.45
CA PRO A 50 -0.92 -5.03 -6.07
C PRO A 50 -0.46 -6.47 -5.91
N ASP A 51 -0.89 -7.37 -6.78
CA ASP A 51 -0.52 -8.78 -6.71
C ASP A 51 0.97 -8.96 -7.04
N LYS A 52 1.50 -8.23 -8.02
CA LYS A 52 2.93 -8.25 -8.35
C LYS A 52 3.81 -7.72 -7.20
N VAL A 53 3.36 -6.71 -6.46
CA VAL A 53 4.07 -6.25 -5.24
C VAL A 53 4.06 -7.34 -4.17
N LYS A 54 2.96 -8.09 -4.03
CA LYS A 54 2.89 -9.24 -3.11
C LYS A 54 3.90 -10.31 -3.48
N GLU A 55 4.01 -10.64 -4.77
CA GLU A 55 4.96 -11.64 -5.25
C GLU A 55 6.42 -11.19 -5.04
N LEU A 56 6.74 -9.93 -5.34
CA LEU A 56 8.10 -9.42 -5.24
C LEU A 56 8.57 -9.15 -3.81
N CYS A 57 7.66 -8.69 -2.94
CA CYS A 57 8.05 -8.22 -1.61
C CYS A 57 7.37 -8.98 -0.46
N SER A 58 6.48 -9.93 -0.71
CA SER A 58 5.67 -10.61 0.32
C SER A 58 4.95 -9.62 1.23
N GLY A 59 3.96 -8.91 0.69
CA GLY A 59 3.16 -7.91 1.40
C GLY A 59 1.87 -7.52 0.70
N THR A 60 1.17 -6.57 1.30
CA THR A 60 -0.05 -5.98 0.79
C THR A 60 0.23 -4.66 0.09
N ALA A 61 -0.53 -4.38 -0.96
CA ALA A 61 -0.44 -3.19 -1.77
C ALA A 61 -1.85 -2.74 -2.14
N THR A 62 -2.05 -1.43 -2.18
CA THR A 62 -3.38 -0.83 -2.42
C THR A 62 -3.24 0.52 -3.08
N ILE A 63 -4.16 0.82 -3.98
CA ILE A 63 -4.31 2.10 -4.64
C ILE A 63 -5.66 2.67 -4.22
N PHE A 64 -5.63 3.88 -3.68
CA PHE A 64 -6.80 4.67 -3.40
C PHE A 64 -6.93 5.77 -4.46
N MET A 65 -8.13 5.93 -5.01
CA MET A 65 -8.50 7.11 -5.80
C MET A 65 -9.17 8.07 -4.83
N LYS A 66 -8.59 9.25 -4.63
CA LYS A 66 -8.90 10.11 -3.49
C LYS A 66 -8.86 9.25 -2.20
N ASP A 67 -9.93 9.22 -1.43
CA ASP A 67 -10.05 8.42 -0.22
C ASP A 67 -10.58 6.99 -0.45
N VAL A 68 -11.06 6.66 -1.65
CA VAL A 68 -11.74 5.38 -1.92
C VAL A 68 -10.76 4.34 -2.45
N ARG A 69 -10.81 3.13 -1.88
CA ARG A 69 -9.98 2.02 -2.34
C ARG A 69 -10.47 1.48 -3.67
N VAL A 70 -9.68 1.64 -4.72
CA VAL A 70 -10.05 1.22 -6.08
C VAL A 70 -9.34 -0.06 -6.51
N SER A 71 -8.16 -0.35 -5.95
CA SER A 71 -7.43 -1.59 -6.22
C SER A 71 -6.64 -2.05 -5.01
N THR A 72 -6.73 -3.33 -4.66
CA THR A 72 -6.06 -3.89 -3.48
C THR A 72 -5.83 -5.37 -3.60
N ASN A 73 -4.80 -5.88 -2.92
CA ASN A 73 -4.62 -7.32 -2.67
C ASN A 73 -4.94 -7.73 -1.22
N VAL A 74 -5.46 -6.79 -0.42
CA VAL A 74 -5.92 -7.07 0.93
C VAL A 74 -7.23 -7.85 0.83
N MET A 75 -7.20 -9.08 1.33
CA MET A 75 -8.38 -9.93 1.44
C MET A 75 -9.08 -9.70 2.78
N GLN A 76 -10.40 -9.70 2.75
CA GLN A 76 -11.26 -9.71 3.93
C GLN A 76 -11.36 -11.12 4.51
N SER A 77 -11.98 -11.24 5.69
CA SER A 77 -12.24 -12.53 6.34
C SER A 77 -13.15 -13.45 5.52
N ASP A 78 -13.96 -12.88 4.62
CA ASP A 78 -14.82 -13.62 3.69
C ASP A 78 -14.09 -14.09 2.42
N GLY A 79 -12.79 -13.79 2.27
CA GLY A 79 -11.98 -14.12 1.10
C GLY A 79 -12.11 -13.15 -0.08
N THR A 80 -12.93 -12.10 0.04
CA THR A 80 -13.08 -11.06 -1.00
C THR A 80 -12.04 -9.95 -0.85
N ARG A 81 -11.75 -9.21 -1.92
CA ARG A 81 -10.85 -8.05 -1.84
C ARG A 81 -11.56 -6.89 -1.14
N ALA A 82 -10.86 -6.18 -0.28
CA ALA A 82 -11.40 -5.07 0.51
C ALA A 82 -11.59 -3.76 -0.28
N VAL A 83 -12.04 -3.84 -1.54
CA VAL A 83 -12.29 -2.72 -2.47
C VAL A 83 -13.51 -1.90 -2.03
N GLY A 84 -13.54 -0.61 -2.34
CA GLY A 84 -14.64 0.30 -2.00
C GLY A 84 -14.60 0.86 -0.58
N THR A 85 -13.66 0.41 0.25
CA THR A 85 -13.46 0.97 1.60
C THR A 85 -12.74 2.31 1.52
N THR A 86 -13.09 3.25 2.41
CA THR A 86 -12.49 4.58 2.45
C THR A 86 -11.32 4.65 3.45
N LEU A 87 -10.25 5.36 3.12
CA LEU A 87 -9.17 5.68 4.04
C LEU A 87 -9.67 6.63 5.14
N LYS A 88 -9.39 6.33 6.40
CA LYS A 88 -9.78 7.15 7.57
C LYS A 88 -8.62 7.29 8.57
N GLY A 89 -8.70 8.29 9.43
CA GLY A 89 -7.77 8.51 10.54
C GLY A 89 -6.51 9.31 10.18
N VAL A 90 -5.46 9.17 10.97
CA VAL A 90 -4.23 10.00 10.89
C VAL A 90 -3.50 9.92 9.55
N ALA A 91 -3.61 8.78 8.85
CA ALA A 91 -3.03 8.61 7.51
C ALA A 91 -3.80 9.45 6.47
N TYR A 92 -5.13 9.52 6.58
CA TYR A 92 -5.95 10.38 5.73
C TYR A 92 -5.58 11.86 5.93
N ASP A 93 -5.54 12.33 7.18
CA ASP A 93 -5.16 13.72 7.46
C ASP A 93 -3.73 14.02 6.98
N SER A 94 -2.76 13.13 7.23
CA SER A 94 -1.37 13.30 6.77
C SER A 94 -1.26 13.49 5.26
N ILE A 95 -2.05 12.72 4.50
CA ILE A 95 -2.01 12.72 3.04
C ILE A 95 -2.85 13.85 2.43
N PHE A 96 -4.10 14.01 2.86
CA PHE A 96 -5.04 14.97 2.27
C PHE A 96 -4.96 16.37 2.88
N LYS A 97 -4.67 16.52 4.18
CA LYS A 97 -4.47 17.85 4.79
C LYS A 97 -3.04 18.34 4.62
N TYR A 98 -2.06 17.49 4.92
CA TYR A 98 -0.66 17.93 4.95
C TYR A 98 0.11 17.61 3.66
N GLY A 99 -0.42 16.76 2.78
CA GLY A 99 0.26 16.38 1.53
C GLY A 99 1.53 15.57 1.77
N ARG A 100 1.68 14.91 2.93
CA ARG A 100 2.90 14.22 3.37
C ARG A 100 2.68 12.72 3.45
N SER A 101 3.72 11.98 3.08
CA SER A 101 3.82 10.55 3.28
C SER A 101 3.64 10.17 4.75
N TYR A 102 2.89 9.10 5.00
CA TYR A 102 2.72 8.54 6.34
C TYR A 102 3.38 7.16 6.42
N ARG A 103 4.07 6.88 7.53
CA ARG A 103 4.67 5.59 7.84
C ARG A 103 4.29 5.25 9.27
N GLY A 104 3.69 4.08 9.51
CA GLY A 104 3.25 3.72 10.84
C GLY A 104 2.52 2.39 10.90
N GLU A 105 2.17 1.97 12.10
CA GLU A 105 1.32 0.80 12.33
C GLU A 105 -0.15 1.21 12.18
N ALA A 106 -0.91 0.43 11.41
CA ALA A 106 -2.35 0.58 11.27
C ALA A 106 -3.04 -0.75 11.55
N ASN A 107 -4.14 -0.72 12.29
CA ASN A 107 -4.96 -1.91 12.49
C ASN A 107 -5.97 -2.02 11.34
N ILE A 108 -5.89 -3.10 10.56
CA ILE A 108 -6.75 -3.35 9.39
C ILE A 108 -7.44 -4.69 9.64
N LEU A 109 -8.77 -4.65 9.73
CA LEU A 109 -9.61 -5.84 9.98
C LEU A 109 -9.23 -6.60 11.27
N GLY A 110 -8.80 -5.89 12.32
CA GLY A 110 -8.41 -6.48 13.61
C GLY A 110 -6.93 -6.86 13.71
N GLU A 111 -6.21 -6.87 12.59
CA GLU A 111 -4.80 -7.26 12.52
C GLU A 111 -3.88 -6.03 12.47
N SER A 112 -2.75 -6.09 13.17
CA SER A 112 -1.74 -5.02 13.13
C SER A 112 -0.87 -5.14 11.89
N TYR A 113 -0.93 -4.14 11.02
CA TYR A 113 -0.09 -4.01 9.84
C TYR A 113 0.90 -2.86 10.01
N PHE A 114 2.13 -3.06 9.56
CA PHE A 114 3.03 -1.94 9.26
C PHE A 114 2.69 -1.39 7.89
N THR A 115 2.49 -0.09 7.79
CA THR A 115 1.89 0.55 6.61
C THR A 115 2.66 1.80 6.18
N ALA A 116 2.67 2.01 4.87
CA ALA A 116 3.25 3.16 4.22
C ALA A 116 2.23 3.74 3.23
N TYR A 117 2.01 5.05 3.31
CA TYR A 117 1.12 5.80 2.43
C TYR A 117 1.89 6.91 1.74
N ASP A 118 1.78 7.00 0.42
CA ASP A 118 2.31 8.10 -0.38
C ASP A 118 1.19 8.78 -1.19
N PRO A 119 1.14 10.12 -1.19
CA PRO A 119 0.17 10.86 -1.99
C PRO A 119 0.48 10.70 -3.48
N ILE A 120 -0.53 10.33 -4.27
CA ILE A 120 -0.50 10.42 -5.72
C ILE A 120 -0.92 11.83 -6.11
N ARG A 121 0.00 12.55 -6.75
CA ARG A 121 -0.26 13.90 -7.25
C ARG A 121 -0.52 13.88 -8.74
N SER A 122 -1.50 14.64 -9.18
CA SER A 122 -1.72 14.90 -10.62
C SER A 122 -0.65 15.86 -11.15
N SER A 123 -0.62 16.06 -12.47
CA SER A 123 0.22 17.08 -13.13
C SER A 123 -0.03 18.51 -12.61
N ARG A 124 -1.19 18.74 -11.99
CA ARG A 124 -1.56 20.01 -11.33
C ARG A 124 -1.05 20.13 -9.88
N GLY A 125 -0.39 19.12 -9.33
CA GLY A 125 0.10 19.08 -7.96
C GLY A 125 -0.95 18.68 -6.90
N GLU A 126 -2.20 18.48 -7.31
CA GLU A 126 -3.32 18.07 -6.46
C GLU A 126 -3.24 16.59 -6.09
N VAL A 127 -3.58 16.24 -4.85
CA VAL A 127 -3.63 14.84 -4.40
C VAL A 127 -4.89 14.18 -4.96
N ILE A 128 -4.71 13.31 -5.94
CA ILE A 128 -5.80 12.59 -6.63
C ILE A 128 -5.88 11.11 -6.21
N GLY A 129 -4.95 10.64 -5.38
CA GLY A 129 -4.97 9.28 -4.88
C GLY A 129 -3.91 9.02 -3.82
N VAL A 130 -3.83 7.78 -3.38
CA VAL A 130 -2.87 7.33 -2.37
C VAL A 130 -2.35 5.95 -2.74
N VAL A 131 -1.03 5.82 -2.80
CA VAL A 131 -0.37 4.51 -2.85
C VAL A 131 -0.19 4.02 -1.43
N TYR A 132 -0.60 2.79 -1.18
CA TYR A 132 -0.43 2.10 0.09
C TYR A 132 0.35 0.81 -0.09
N THR A 133 1.26 0.54 0.82
CA THR A 133 1.83 -0.79 1.05
C THR A 133 1.78 -1.14 2.52
N GLY A 134 1.59 -2.41 2.84
CA GLY A 134 1.72 -2.85 4.22
C GLY A 134 2.10 -4.32 4.36
N ILE A 135 2.59 -4.70 5.53
CA ILE A 135 2.87 -6.10 5.88
C ILE A 135 2.22 -6.43 7.21
N LYS A 136 1.69 -7.64 7.35
CA LYS A 136 1.24 -8.14 8.64
C LYS A 136 2.42 -8.13 9.60
N ARG A 137 2.21 -7.62 10.81
CA ARG A 137 3.21 -7.71 11.87
C ARG A 137 3.61 -9.17 12.12
N SER A 138 2.66 -10.11 12.03
CA SER A 138 2.96 -11.54 12.18
C SER A 138 3.81 -12.13 11.05
N ASP A 139 3.72 -11.63 9.81
CA ASP A 139 4.55 -12.10 8.69
C ASP A 139 5.97 -11.53 8.75
N PHE A 140 6.14 -10.37 9.40
CA PHE A 140 7.46 -9.74 9.59
C PHE A 140 8.31 -10.47 10.65
N PHE A 141 7.68 -11.19 11.58
CA PHE A 141 8.35 -12.08 12.52
C PHE A 141 8.12 -13.52 12.07
N PRO A 142 8.89 -14.05 11.11
CA PRO A 142 8.92 -15.48 10.93
C PRO A 142 9.28 -16.09 12.28
N HIS A 143 8.45 -17.05 12.67
CA HIS A 143 8.59 -17.87 13.86
C HIS A 143 10.07 -18.09 14.20
N SER A 144 10.41 -17.77 15.44
CA SER A 144 11.62 -18.22 16.13
C SER A 144 12.06 -19.57 15.61
N ILE A 145 13.26 -19.60 15.02
CA ILE A 145 13.98 -20.84 14.74
C ILE A 145 14.13 -21.53 16.10
N SER A 146 13.30 -22.53 16.38
CA SER A 146 13.55 -23.46 17.48
C SER A 146 14.74 -24.30 17.05
N PHE A 147 15.93 -23.85 17.43
CA PHE A 147 17.16 -24.60 17.25
C PHE A 147 17.15 -25.73 18.28
N ASN A 148 16.56 -26.86 17.89
CA ASN A 148 16.55 -28.05 18.73
C ASN A 148 17.93 -28.71 18.62
N LEU A 149 18.87 -28.28 19.47
CA LEU A 149 20.16 -28.93 19.65
C LEU A 149 19.92 -30.24 20.42
N THR A 150 19.80 -31.34 19.67
CA THR A 150 20.02 -32.67 20.22
C THR A 150 21.41 -33.12 19.80
N SER A 151 22.36 -33.11 20.75
CA SER A 151 23.48 -34.06 20.90
C SER A 151 24.26 -33.71 22.15
#